data_AF-A0A7Y9RMC7-F1
#
_entry.id   AF-A0A7Y9RMC7-F1
#
_cell.length_a   1.000
_cell.length_b   1.000
_cell.length_c   1.000
_cell.angle_alpha   90.00
_cell.angle_beta   90.00
_cell.angle_gamma   90.00
#
_symmetry.space_group_name_H-M   'P 1'
#
loop_
_entity.id
_entity.type
_entity.pdbx_description
1 polymer ?
#
loop_
_entity_poly.entity_id
_entity_poly.type
_entity_poly.pdbx_seq_one_letter_code
_entity_poly.pdbx_strand_id
1 'polypeptide(L)' 'MSNYSTKVHRDVGGDQLTVEAGGSIKFGNATFSVNAAGKLIVTGLPTADPHVVGQLWANSNVLTISAG' A
#
# COMPACT_ATOMS: atom_id res chain seq x y z
N MET A 1 14.27 22.08 -14.83
CA MET A 1 13.70 20.83 -15.37
C MET A 1 13.36 19.93 -14.19
N SER A 2 12.08 19.67 -13.94
CA SER A 2 11.67 18.73 -12.89
C SER A 2 11.86 17.31 -13.41
N ASN A 3 12.81 16.57 -12.84
CA ASN A 3 13.05 15.17 -13.16
C ASN A 3 11.97 14.34 -12.45
N TYR A 4 10.88 14.00 -13.15
CA TYR A 4 9.88 13.07 -12.62
C TYR A 4 10.40 11.64 -12.82
N SER A 5 11.38 11.23 -12.02
CA SER A 5 11.67 9.80 -11.88
C SER A 5 10.44 9.14 -11.27
N THR A 6 9.79 8.26 -12.02
CA THR A 6 8.59 7.56 -11.57
C THR A 6 8.94 6.69 -10.37
N LYS A 7 8.34 6.98 -9.20
CA LYS A 7 8.53 6.20 -7.97
C LYS A 7 7.84 4.84 -7.97
N VAL A 8 7.25 4.48 -9.09
CA VAL A 8 6.63 3.19 -9.36
C VAL A 8 7.10 2.76 -10.74
N HIS A 9 7.76 1.62 -10.84
CA HIS A 9 8.25 1.08 -12.12
C HIS A 9 8.12 -0.44 -12.13
N ARG A 10 8.06 -1.02 -13.34
CA ARG A 10 8.24 -2.47 -13.49
C ARG A 10 9.72 -2.79 -13.65
N ASP A 11 10.15 -3.91 -13.10
CA ASP A 11 11.51 -4.38 -13.31
C ASP A 11 11.66 -4.91 -14.73
N VAL A 12 12.81 -4.63 -15.36
CA VAL A 12 13.03 -5.00 -16.76
C VAL A 12 13.05 -6.52 -16.90
N GLY A 13 12.12 -7.06 -17.68
CA GLY A 13 12.00 -8.51 -17.89
C GLY A 13 11.39 -9.28 -16.72
N GLY A 14 10.86 -8.60 -15.70
CA GLY A 14 10.20 -9.22 -14.55
C GLY A 14 8.69 -8.95 -14.49
N ASP A 15 8.01 -9.77 -13.68
CA ASP A 15 6.57 -9.62 -13.38
C ASP A 15 6.31 -8.76 -12.13
N GLN A 16 7.35 -8.10 -11.60
CA GLN A 16 7.31 -7.31 -10.37
C GLN A 16 7.08 -5.82 -10.66
N LEU A 17 6.21 -5.20 -9.85
CA LEU A 17 6.05 -3.75 -9.76
C LEU A 17 6.76 -3.24 -8.51
N THR A 18 7.78 -2.42 -8.69
CA THR A 18 8.60 -1.83 -7.63
C THR A 18 8.09 -0.44 -7.29
N VAL A 19 7.89 -0.18 -5.99
CA VAL A 19 7.52 1.13 -5.44
C VAL A 19 8.70 1.62 -4.60
N GLU A 20 9.35 2.68 -5.03
CA GLU A 20 10.47 3.28 -4.32
C GLU A 20 10.00 4.14 -3.12
N ALA A 21 10.95 4.50 -2.25
CA ALA A 21 10.71 5.47 -1.19
C ALA A 21 10.10 6.78 -1.73
N GLY A 22 9.01 7.22 -1.11
CA GLY A 22 8.16 8.34 -1.54
C GLY A 22 7.08 7.96 -2.57
N GLY A 23 7.08 6.73 -3.07
CA GLY A 23 6.05 6.18 -3.96
C GLY A 23 4.85 5.60 -3.21
N SER A 24 3.75 5.44 -3.93
CA SER A 24 2.51 4.85 -3.39
C SER A 24 1.64 4.19 -4.46
N ILE A 25 0.88 3.18 -4.05
CA ILE A 25 -0.22 2.56 -4.81
C ILE A 25 -1.52 2.81 -4.05
N LYS A 26 -2.58 3.24 -4.74
CA LYS A 26 -3.87 3.57 -4.16
C LYS A 26 -4.98 2.67 -4.71
N PHE A 27 -5.79 2.11 -3.82
CA PHE A 27 -6.98 1.31 -4.13
C PHE A 27 -8.19 1.94 -3.45
N GLY A 28 -9.01 2.68 -4.19
CA GLY A 28 -10.11 3.43 -3.60
C GLY A 28 -9.61 4.42 -2.53
N ASN A 29 -10.04 4.25 -1.29
CA ASN A 29 -9.57 5.04 -0.13
C ASN A 29 -8.25 4.54 0.47
N ALA A 30 -7.90 3.26 0.29
CA ALA A 30 -6.69 2.68 0.85
C ALA A 30 -5.45 3.09 0.07
N THR A 31 -4.38 3.46 0.76
CA THR A 31 -3.09 3.83 0.16
C THR A 31 -1.96 3.05 0.80
N PHE A 32 -1.19 2.34 -0.02
CA PHE A 32 0.04 1.63 0.32
C PHE A 32 1.21 2.49 -0.14
N SER A 33 2.04 2.95 0.78
CA SER A 33 3.16 3.87 0.48
C SER A 33 4.45 3.38 1.11
N VAL A 34 5.58 3.70 0.48
CA VAL A 34 6.90 3.43 1.04
C VAL A 34 7.47 4.74 1.56
N ASN A 35 7.73 4.84 2.86
CA ASN A 35 8.28 6.05 3.44
C ASN A 35 9.78 6.22 3.11
N ALA A 36 10.36 7.36 3.50
CA ALA A 36 11.79 7.64 3.26
C ALA A 36 12.76 6.62 3.87
N ALA A 37 12.32 5.84 4.87
CA ALA A 37 13.10 4.78 5.51
C ALA A 37 12.86 3.39 4.87
N GLY A 38 12.15 3.31 3.73
CA GLY A 38 11.84 2.05 3.05
C GLY A 38 10.75 1.21 3.73
N LYS A 39 10.00 1.76 4.70
CA LYS A 39 8.93 1.03 5.39
C LYS A 39 7.61 1.20 4.67
N LEU A 40 6.84 0.11 4.59
CA LEU A 40 5.46 0.13 4.10
C LEU A 40 4.54 0.78 5.14
N ILE A 41 3.79 1.80 4.70
CA ILE A 41 2.75 2.47 5.47
C ILE A 41 1.44 2.32 4.73
N VAL A 42 0.43 1.77 5.42
CA VAL A 42 -0.93 1.60 4.89
C VAL A 42 -1.87 2.55 5.60
N THR A 43 -2.63 3.33 4.84
CA THR A 43 -3.58 4.34 5.36
C THR A 43 -4.92 4.21 4.66
N GLY A 44 -5.96 4.80 5.26
CA GLY A 44 -7.31 4.80 4.68
C GLY A 44 -8.04 3.46 4.75
N LEU A 45 -7.56 2.51 5.57
CA LEU A 45 -8.29 1.28 5.87
C LEU A 45 -9.48 1.57 6.82
N PRO A 46 -10.56 0.78 6.75
CA PRO A 46 -11.60 0.81 7.78
C PRO A 46 -11.02 0.57 9.17
N THR A 47 -11.60 1.25 10.17
CA THR A 47 -11.16 1.13 11.57
C THR A 47 -11.99 0.15 12.41
N ALA A 48 -13.02 -0.43 11.80
CA ALA A 48 -13.89 -1.44 12.37
C ALA A 48 -14.00 -2.61 11.40
N ASP A 49 -14.36 -3.79 11.92
CA ASP A 49 -14.53 -4.99 11.11
C ASP A 49 -15.63 -4.76 10.04
N PRO A 50 -15.26 -4.82 8.75
CA PRO A 50 -16.23 -4.61 7.67
C PRO A 50 -17.16 -5.81 7.46
N HIS A 51 -16.90 -6.97 8.09
CA HIS A 51 -17.60 -8.24 7.87
C HIS A 51 -17.57 -8.70 6.41
N VAL A 52 -16.46 -8.42 5.71
CA VAL A 52 -16.23 -8.80 4.31
C VAL A 52 -15.02 -9.72 4.22
N VAL A 53 -15.23 -10.91 3.67
CA VAL A 53 -14.18 -11.92 3.47
C VAL A 53 -13.06 -11.38 2.58
N GLY A 54 -11.80 -11.63 2.96
CA GLY A 54 -10.61 -11.17 2.25
C GLY A 54 -10.28 -9.69 2.42
N GLN A 55 -11.11 -8.90 3.11
CA GLN A 55 -10.86 -7.47 3.30
C GLN A 55 -9.79 -7.21 4.38
N LEU A 56 -9.01 -6.14 4.18
CA LEU A 56 -8.10 -5.57 5.17
C LEU A 56 -8.79 -4.47 5.97
N TRP A 57 -8.58 -4.47 7.30
CA TRP A 57 -8.94 -3.36 8.18
C TRP A 57 -7.90 -3.20 9.29
N ALA A 58 -7.92 -2.06 9.98
CA ALA A 58 -6.98 -1.79 11.05
C ALA A 58 -7.70 -1.23 12.29
N ASN A 59 -7.66 -1.96 13.39
CA ASN A 59 -8.27 -1.55 14.67
C ASN A 59 -7.25 -1.71 15.79
N SER A 60 -7.24 -0.79 16.75
CA SER A 60 -6.38 -0.88 17.95
C SER A 60 -4.90 -1.17 17.66
N ASN A 61 -4.35 -0.59 16.58
CA ASN A 61 -2.97 -0.80 16.09
C ASN A 61 -2.67 -2.22 15.55
N VAL A 62 -3.69 -3.02 15.26
CA VAL A 62 -3.57 -4.33 14.63
C VAL A 62 -4.09 -4.24 13.20
N LEU A 63 -3.27 -4.65 12.23
CA LEU A 63 -3.73 -4.90 10.86
C LEU A 63 -4.35 -6.30 10.81
N THR A 64 -5.60 -6.39 10.37
CA THR A 64 -6.32 -7.66 10.26
C THR A 64 -6.70 -7.92 8.80
N ILE A 65 -6.66 -9.21 8.42
CA ILE A 65 -7.13 -9.73 7.13
C ILE A 65 -8.22 -10.74 7.45
N SER A 66 -9.40 -10.61 6.86
CA SER A 66 -10.47 -11.60 7.04
C SER A 66 -10.11 -12.86 6.26
N ALA A 67 -9.84 -13.95 6.97
CA ALA A 67 -9.53 -15.24 6.36
C ALA A 67 -10.75 -15.96 5.76
N GLY A 68 -11.97 -15.49 6.08
CA GLY A 68 -13.22 -16.19 5.75
C GLY A 68 -13.65 -17.14 6.86
#